data_AF-A0A0T6B343-F1
#
_entry.id   AF-A0A0T6B343-F1
#
_cell.length_a   1.000
_cell.length_b   1.000
_cell.length_c   1.000
_cell.angle_alpha   90.00
_cell.angle_beta   90.00
_cell.angle_gamma   90.00
#
_symmetry.space_group_name_H-M   'P 1'
#
loop_
_entity.id
_entity.type
_entity.pdbx_description
1 polymer ?
#
loop_
_entity_poly.entity_id
_entity_poly.type
_entity_poly.pdbx_seq_one_letter_code
_entity_poly.pdbx_strand_id
1 'polypeptide(L)'
;MIMTQLGKAEDEIFKVRQQKEIQFKAREKAKRQRTEEMDRRRRPDWSLLRDTQFEPTPLGQSKTILNPRQEAYQIRKAGMHSQAEAKLQTVDSKKALESMLDKPESNERRGVKRPREEEDDDEEEVHDEVRLWEDGFKDRYYESKFDVAPKNFEFRNSVALHYVRGLCWVLRYYYQGCASWKWYFPYHYAPFASDFINISGLSTEFEAGTKPFEPLQQLMGVFPAASSKHVPAPWAKLMSDPDSSIIDFYPEDFKIDLNGKKFAWQGVALLPFVDEKRLFKAVEPYYKDLTPAEIKRNIRGEDVLFLSIKTNGYNIAQGLYKENVDKQIETPINFEGMGGTILLTDDCISVNGTLNSPIRGLKPIYGNKVCSVEFRDPQYPDGYVFLAKKLKGAKLPPRVLKPQDLNEESHRSWRPQIGMAPSTTRASLGASGHRMVNHYVPQPQAQRPYRNSNSSSPQTYGGNNYSNTYTSGNYQRGKIILLN
;
A
#
# COMPACT_ATOMS: atom_id res chain seq x y z
N MET A 1 -20.31 29.74 -3.63
CA MET A 1 -19.72 30.21 -2.36
C MET A 1 -18.77 29.17 -1.74
N ILE A 2 -19.17 27.90 -1.60
CA ILE A 2 -18.33 26.83 -0.99
C ILE A 2 -17.06 26.52 -1.81
N MET A 3 -17.17 26.29 -3.13
CA MET A 3 -15.98 25.97 -3.96
C MET A 3 -14.96 27.11 -4.02
N THR A 4 -15.42 28.36 -4.00
CA THR A 4 -14.54 29.54 -3.94
C THR A 4 -13.76 29.62 -2.63
N GLN A 5 -14.39 29.26 -1.50
CA GLN A 5 -13.70 29.18 -0.20
C GLN A 5 -12.72 28.02 -0.18
N LEU A 6 -13.08 26.88 -0.78
CA LEU A 6 -12.21 25.72 -0.91
C LEU A 6 -10.95 26.05 -1.73
N GLY A 7 -11.10 26.77 -2.84
CA GLY A 7 -9.96 27.24 -3.64
C GLY A 7 -9.01 28.14 -2.85
N LYS A 8 -9.53 29.04 -1.99
CA LYS A 8 -8.67 29.85 -1.12
C LYS A 8 -7.91 29.00 -0.09
N ALA A 9 -8.58 28.01 0.49
CA ALA A 9 -7.94 27.09 1.42
C ALA A 9 -6.86 26.24 0.72
N GLU A 10 -7.09 25.83 -0.53
CA GLU A 10 -6.11 25.14 -1.37
C GLU A 10 -4.87 26.00 -1.61
N ASP A 11 -5.04 27.27 -1.98
CA ASP A 11 -3.95 28.22 -2.17
C ASP A 11 -3.09 28.39 -0.88
N GLU A 12 -3.74 28.47 0.28
CA GLU A 12 -3.06 28.52 1.59
C GLU A 12 -2.29 27.23 1.89
N ILE A 13 -2.88 26.07 1.58
CA ILE A 13 -2.25 24.76 1.78
C ILE A 13 -0.94 24.66 1.00
N PHE A 14 -0.89 25.13 -0.25
CA PHE A 14 0.34 25.09 -1.05
C PHE A 14 1.45 25.93 -0.42
N LYS A 15 1.14 27.15 0.04
CA LYS A 15 2.11 28.03 0.72
C LYS A 15 2.62 27.42 2.03
N VAL A 16 1.72 26.88 2.86
CA VAL A 16 2.07 26.25 4.14
C VAL A 16 2.91 24.98 3.93
N ARG A 17 2.60 24.20 2.90
CA ARG A 17 3.36 22.98 2.56
C ARG A 17 4.81 23.31 2.19
N GLN A 18 5.01 24.33 1.34
CA GLN A 18 6.35 24.77 0.96
C GLN A 18 7.17 25.24 2.17
N GLN A 19 6.56 26.04 3.06
CA GLN A 19 7.23 26.48 4.29
C GLN A 19 7.65 25.30 5.18
N LYS A 20 6.79 24.30 5.34
CA LYS A 20 7.11 23.09 6.10
C LYS A 20 8.24 22.29 5.47
N GLU A 21 8.28 22.22 4.14
CA GLU A 21 9.33 21.51 3.41
C GLU A 21 10.69 22.21 3.55
N ILE A 22 10.74 23.53 3.38
CA ILE A 22 11.95 24.34 3.63
C ILE A 22 12.44 24.15 5.08
N GLN A 23 11.53 24.20 6.06
CA GLN A 23 11.88 23.96 7.45
C GLN A 23 12.38 22.54 7.71
N PHE A 24 11.83 21.54 7.00
CA PHE A 24 12.28 20.16 7.11
C PHE A 24 13.69 19.99 6.51
N LYS A 25 13.94 20.50 5.30
CA LYS A 25 15.26 20.50 4.66
C LYS A 25 16.30 21.20 5.55
N ALA A 26 15.98 22.36 6.11
CA ALA A 26 16.86 23.08 7.03
C ALA A 26 17.19 22.26 8.30
N ARG A 27 16.21 21.54 8.86
CA ARG A 27 16.41 20.67 10.03
C ARG A 27 17.31 19.48 9.68
N GLU A 28 17.09 18.83 8.54
CA GLU A 28 17.93 17.70 8.11
C GLU A 28 19.36 18.16 7.78
N LYS A 29 19.54 19.30 7.10
CA LYS A 29 20.86 19.91 6.86
C LYS A 29 21.58 20.21 8.18
N ALA A 30 20.89 20.82 9.15
CA ALA A 30 21.46 21.08 10.48
C ALA A 30 21.82 19.79 11.25
N LYS A 31 20.99 18.74 11.14
CA LYS A 31 21.26 17.44 11.76
C LYS A 31 22.45 16.74 11.12
N ARG A 32 22.56 16.78 9.80
CA ARG A 32 23.71 16.26 9.05
C ARG A 32 24.99 16.98 9.45
N GLN A 33 25.00 18.32 9.44
CA GLN A 33 26.15 19.12 9.87
C GLN A 33 26.58 18.80 11.31
N ARG A 34 25.63 18.65 12.25
CA ARG A 34 25.95 18.23 13.63
C ARG A 34 26.56 16.83 13.71
N THR A 35 26.08 15.91 12.89
CA THR A 35 26.59 14.53 12.83
C THR A 35 27.99 14.51 12.24
N GLU A 36 28.21 15.23 11.14
CA GLU A 36 29.53 15.39 10.51
C GLU A 36 30.53 16.09 11.43
N GLU A 37 30.10 17.11 12.18
CA GLU A 37 30.96 17.77 13.17
C GLU A 37 31.31 16.83 14.32
N MET A 38 30.35 16.05 14.82
CA MET A 38 30.60 15.03 15.84
C MET A 38 31.57 13.96 15.32
N ASP A 39 31.41 13.53 14.07
CA ASP A 39 32.32 12.57 13.42
C ASP A 39 33.70 13.17 13.19
N ARG A 40 33.81 14.44 12.76
CA ARG A 40 35.10 15.16 12.66
C ARG A 40 35.81 15.22 14.01
N ARG A 41 35.08 15.49 15.11
CA ARG A 41 35.63 15.47 16.48
C ARG A 41 36.02 14.08 16.99
N ARG A 42 35.36 13.03 16.49
CA ARG A 42 35.64 11.62 16.86
C ARG A 42 36.69 10.95 15.97
N ARG A 43 36.98 11.51 14.79
CA ARG A 43 38.02 10.99 13.90
C ARG A 43 39.37 11.07 14.63
N PRO A 44 40.12 9.95 14.69
CA PRO A 44 41.48 9.98 15.20
C PRO A 44 42.29 10.99 14.40
N ASP A 45 43.05 11.84 15.08
CA ASP A 45 43.99 12.72 14.42
C ASP A 45 45.17 11.87 13.91
N TRP A 46 45.10 11.49 12.64
CA TRP A 46 46.11 10.65 11.99
C TRP A 46 47.49 11.33 11.91
N SER A 47 47.58 12.64 12.14
CA SER A 47 48.87 13.33 12.24
C SER A 47 49.69 12.86 13.45
N LEU A 48 49.03 12.39 14.51
CA LEU A 48 49.67 11.86 15.73
C LEU A 48 50.28 10.46 15.53
N LEU A 49 49.98 9.80 14.40
CA LEU A 49 50.52 8.48 14.04
C LEU A 49 51.69 8.58 13.06
N ARG A 50 51.95 9.76 12.50
CA ARG A 50 53.08 10.02 11.60
C ARG A 50 54.40 9.86 12.35
N ASP A 51 55.38 9.20 11.76
CA ASP A 51 56.69 8.92 12.36
C ASP A 51 56.66 7.98 13.60
N THR A 52 55.55 7.26 13.82
CA THR A 52 55.42 6.21 14.86
C THR A 52 55.54 4.80 14.29
N GLN A 53 55.85 3.80 15.11
CA GLN A 53 55.88 2.39 14.70
C GLN A 53 54.50 1.85 14.27
N PHE A 54 53.42 2.58 14.55
CA PHE A 54 52.05 2.26 14.13
C PHE A 54 51.61 2.98 12.86
N GLU A 55 52.51 3.71 12.19
CA GLU A 55 52.21 4.36 10.91
C GLU A 55 51.85 3.31 9.83
N PRO A 56 50.76 3.50 9.06
CA PRO A 56 50.35 2.53 8.05
C PRO A 56 51.43 2.37 6.96
N THR A 57 52.02 1.19 6.84
CA THR A 57 52.96 0.86 5.76
C THR A 57 52.25 0.28 4.54
N PRO A 58 52.80 0.47 3.33
CA PRO A 58 52.28 -0.15 2.11
C PRO A 58 52.26 -1.68 2.23
N LEU A 59 51.24 -2.31 1.63
CA LEU A 59 51.07 -3.76 1.59
C LEU A 59 52.35 -4.45 1.06
N GLY A 60 52.95 -5.32 1.89
CA GLY A 60 54.19 -6.04 1.58
C GLY A 60 55.41 -5.63 2.40
N GLN A 61 55.36 -4.53 3.15
CA GLN A 61 56.41 -4.14 4.11
C GLN A 61 55.93 -4.32 5.55
N SER A 62 56.50 -5.29 6.27
CA SER A 62 56.22 -5.52 7.69
C SER A 62 57.35 -4.97 8.55
N LYS A 63 57.05 -4.00 9.43
CA LYS A 63 57.97 -3.56 10.49
C LYS A 63 57.68 -4.37 11.76
N THR A 64 58.71 -4.82 12.47
CA THR A 64 58.56 -5.47 13.78
C THR A 64 58.30 -4.43 14.85
N ILE A 65 57.16 -4.53 15.53
CA ILE A 65 56.76 -3.58 16.58
C ILE A 65 57.47 -3.93 17.89
N LEU A 66 58.19 -2.96 18.47
CA LEU A 66 58.94 -3.11 19.70
C LEU A 66 58.30 -2.26 20.80
N ASN A 67 57.99 -2.89 21.95
CA ASN A 67 57.37 -2.23 23.10
C ASN A 67 56.06 -1.44 22.80
N PRO A 68 55.05 -2.08 22.16
CA PRO A 68 53.83 -1.41 21.70
C PRO A 68 53.05 -0.66 22.80
N ARG A 69 53.14 -1.10 24.07
CA ARG A 69 52.45 -0.43 25.18
C ARG A 69 53.02 0.95 25.50
N GLN A 70 54.34 1.13 25.37
CA GLN A 70 55.01 2.38 25.74
C GLN A 70 54.79 3.45 24.68
N GLU A 71 54.84 3.07 23.41
CA GLU A 71 54.59 3.99 22.29
C GLU A 71 53.11 4.39 22.21
N ALA A 72 52.18 3.45 22.44
CA ALA A 72 50.76 3.78 22.58
C ALA A 72 50.48 4.73 23.76
N TYR A 73 51.29 4.68 24.83
CA TYR A 73 51.20 5.65 25.94
C TYR A 73 51.69 7.05 25.52
N GLN A 74 52.77 7.14 24.75
CA GLN A 74 53.27 8.42 24.23
C GLN A 74 52.28 9.08 23.27
N ILE A 75 51.67 8.32 22.36
CA ILE A 75 50.65 8.81 21.43
C ILE A 75 49.43 9.36 22.19
N ARG A 76 48.97 8.64 23.24
CA ARG A 76 47.88 9.12 24.10
C ARG A 76 48.25 10.41 24.83
N LYS A 77 49.48 10.53 25.34
CA LYS A 77 49.96 11.74 26.01
C LYS A 77 50.03 12.94 25.06
N ALA A 78 50.49 12.74 23.82
CA ALA A 78 50.52 13.78 22.79
C ALA A 78 49.11 14.26 22.39
N GLY A 79 48.16 13.33 22.23
CA GLY A 79 46.76 13.67 21.95
C GLY A 79 46.03 14.40 23.08
N MET A 80 46.46 14.23 24.34
CA MET A 80 45.92 15.00 25.47
C MET A 80 46.43 16.44 25.51
N HIS A 81 47.68 16.69 25.09
CA HIS A 81 48.24 18.03 25.03
C HIS A 81 47.64 18.87 23.89
N SER A 82 47.40 18.28 22.72
CA SER A 82 46.78 19.00 21.58
C SER A 82 45.33 19.43 21.87
N GLN A 83 44.55 18.62 22.60
CA GLN A 83 43.20 18.99 23.03
C GLN A 83 43.18 20.06 24.13
N ALA A 84 44.23 20.16 24.94
CA ALA A 84 44.36 21.19 25.98
C ALA A 84 44.77 22.55 25.40
N GLU A 85 45.68 22.58 24.41
CA GLU A 85 46.08 23.81 23.71
C GLU A 85 44.97 24.34 22.79
N ALA A 86 44.22 23.48 22.10
CA ALA A 86 43.10 23.89 21.25
C ALA A 86 41.94 24.54 22.05
N LYS A 87 41.76 24.19 23.33
CA LYS A 87 40.80 24.85 24.23
C LYS A 87 41.29 26.19 24.77
N LEU A 88 42.59 26.50 24.68
CA LEU A 88 43.17 27.76 25.12
C LEU A 88 43.21 28.82 23.99
N GLN A 89 43.22 28.40 22.72
CA GLN A 89 43.30 29.30 21.57
C GLN A 89 41.97 29.94 21.13
N THR A 90 40.84 29.60 21.75
CA THR A 90 39.54 30.23 21.44
C THR A 90 39.36 31.64 21.99
N VAL A 91 40.42 32.27 22.51
CA VAL A 91 40.34 33.59 23.18
C VAL A 91 41.19 34.69 22.51
N ASP A 92 41.92 34.43 21.42
CA ASP A 92 42.77 35.48 20.83
C ASP A 92 42.49 35.72 19.34
N SER A 93 41.51 36.57 19.08
CA SER A 93 41.00 37.02 17.78
C SER A 93 41.99 37.82 16.91
N LYS A 94 43.28 37.87 17.28
CA LYS A 94 44.30 38.66 16.57
C LYS A 94 45.14 37.86 15.56
N LYS A 95 45.30 36.55 15.77
CA LYS A 95 46.16 35.70 14.91
C LYS A 95 45.50 35.26 13.60
N ALA A 96 44.17 35.30 13.51
CA ALA A 96 43.43 34.93 12.31
C ALA A 96 43.44 36.01 11.20
N LEU A 97 43.82 37.24 11.54
CA LEU A 97 43.91 38.36 10.58
C LEU A 97 45.29 38.45 9.91
N GLU A 98 46.36 38.04 10.60
CA GLU A 98 47.74 38.10 10.11
C GLU A 98 48.05 37.01 9.07
N SER A 99 47.32 35.90 9.06
CA SER A 99 47.51 34.83 8.07
C SER A 99 46.88 35.09 6.69
N MET A 100 46.29 36.27 6.47
CA MET A 100 45.75 36.70 5.17
C MET A 100 46.71 37.57 4.35
N LEU A 101 47.86 37.97 4.91
CA LEU A 101 48.86 38.80 4.23
C LEU A 101 50.26 38.19 4.39
N ASP A 102 50.57 37.15 3.62
CA ASP A 102 51.92 36.97 3.07
C ASP A 102 51.97 35.88 2.01
N LYS A 103 52.55 36.21 0.85
CA LYS A 103 52.98 35.25 -0.18
C LYS A 103 54.49 35.41 -0.35
N PRO A 104 55.23 34.29 -0.35
CA PRO A 104 56.37 34.19 -1.25
C PRO A 104 56.32 32.93 -2.11
N GLU A 105 56.76 33.11 -3.36
CA GLU A 105 57.05 32.05 -4.33
C GLU A 105 58.31 31.27 -3.96
N SER A 106 58.27 29.94 -4.08
CA SER A 106 59.37 29.17 -4.68
C SER A 106 58.96 27.72 -4.94
N ASN A 107 59.25 27.27 -6.17
CA ASN A 107 59.11 25.92 -6.71
C ASN A 107 59.75 24.84 -5.83
N GLU A 108 59.03 23.73 -5.59
CA GLU A 108 59.58 22.37 -5.72
C GLU A 108 58.48 21.31 -5.81
N ARG A 109 58.65 20.38 -6.76
CA ARG A 109 57.66 19.38 -7.19
C ARG A 109 57.69 18.17 -6.24
N ARG A 110 56.64 17.97 -5.44
CA ARG A 110 56.26 16.66 -4.87
C ARG A 110 54.74 16.58 -4.69
N GLY A 111 54.17 15.44 -5.10
CA GLY A 111 52.74 15.25 -5.35
C GLY A 111 51.81 15.71 -4.23
N VAL A 112 50.96 16.69 -4.57
CA VAL A 112 49.84 17.15 -3.74
C VAL A 112 48.73 16.09 -3.83
N LYS A 113 48.39 15.45 -2.71
CA LYS A 113 47.10 14.78 -2.57
C LYS A 113 46.03 15.86 -2.73
N ARG A 114 45.17 15.73 -3.74
CA ARG A 114 44.01 16.60 -3.94
C ARG A 114 43.25 16.73 -2.61
N PRO A 115 42.88 17.95 -2.16
CA PRO A 115 41.85 18.07 -1.14
C PRO A 115 40.63 17.33 -1.70
N ARG A 116 40.01 16.48 -0.88
CA ARG A 116 38.68 15.95 -1.20
C ARG A 116 37.80 17.19 -1.38
N GLU A 117 37.38 17.43 -2.62
CA GLU A 117 36.31 18.38 -2.92
C GLU A 117 35.21 18.10 -1.89
N GLU A 118 34.88 19.12 -1.09
CA GLU A 118 33.64 19.09 -0.34
C GLU A 118 32.59 18.90 -1.42
N GLU A 119 32.06 17.68 -1.53
CA GLU A 119 30.85 17.42 -2.28
C GLU A 119 29.83 18.34 -1.63
N ASP A 120 29.63 19.53 -2.23
CA ASP A 120 28.42 20.31 -2.08
C ASP A 120 27.31 19.36 -2.51
N ASP A 121 26.81 18.62 -1.53
CA ASP A 121 25.62 17.78 -1.60
C ASP A 121 24.39 18.73 -1.58
N ASP A 122 24.46 19.76 -2.41
CA ASP A 122 23.29 20.45 -2.91
C ASP A 122 22.63 19.41 -3.82
N GLU A 123 21.81 18.55 -3.19
CA GLU A 123 20.77 17.80 -3.90
C GLU A 123 20.14 18.78 -4.90
N GLU A 124 20.47 18.65 -6.20
CA GLU A 124 19.91 19.49 -7.26
C GLU A 124 18.42 19.56 -7.01
N GLU A 125 17.92 20.73 -6.59
CA GLU A 125 16.52 20.89 -6.27
C GLU A 125 15.77 20.61 -7.57
N VAL A 126 15.08 19.46 -7.61
CA VAL A 126 14.27 19.07 -8.77
C VAL A 126 13.39 20.25 -9.11
N HIS A 127 13.65 20.86 -10.27
CA HIS A 127 13.04 22.11 -10.66
C HIS A 127 11.53 21.91 -10.84
N ASP A 128 10.73 22.25 -9.83
CA ASP A 128 9.28 22.28 -9.93
C ASP A 128 8.88 23.45 -10.84
N GLU A 129 8.52 23.15 -12.08
CA GLU A 129 8.12 24.15 -13.07
C GLU A 129 6.85 24.91 -12.67
N VAL A 130 5.95 24.26 -11.93
CA VAL A 130 4.62 24.80 -11.63
C VAL A 130 4.68 25.82 -10.49
N ARG A 131 5.52 25.57 -9.48
CA ARG A 131 5.70 26.45 -8.30
C ARG A 131 4.36 26.84 -7.70
N LEU A 132 3.68 25.86 -7.12
CA LEU A 132 2.32 26.00 -6.56
C LEU A 132 2.21 27.07 -5.45
N TRP A 133 3.34 27.48 -4.85
CA TRP A 133 3.40 28.48 -3.80
C TRP A 133 3.50 29.93 -4.31
N GLU A 134 3.74 30.15 -5.61
CA GLU A 134 3.88 31.48 -6.22
C GLU A 134 2.61 31.91 -6.97
N ASP A 135 2.37 33.21 -7.05
CA ASP A 135 1.27 33.76 -7.84
C ASP A 135 1.41 33.34 -9.32
N GLY A 136 0.28 33.15 -10.00
CA GLY A 136 0.25 32.63 -11.38
C GLY A 136 0.48 31.12 -11.53
N PHE A 137 0.49 30.36 -10.43
CA PHE A 137 0.70 28.90 -10.49
C PHE A 137 -0.34 28.15 -11.32
N LYS A 138 -1.59 28.64 -11.37
CA LYS A 138 -2.65 28.00 -12.17
C LYS A 138 -2.33 28.05 -13.66
N ASP A 139 -1.83 29.20 -14.10
CA ASP A 139 -1.45 29.42 -15.49
C ASP A 139 -0.28 28.51 -15.87
N ARG A 140 0.77 28.46 -15.05
CA ARG A 140 1.90 27.54 -15.23
C ARG A 140 1.49 26.07 -15.18
N TYR A 141 0.56 25.71 -14.30
CA TYR A 141 0.06 24.35 -14.17
C TYR A 141 -0.65 23.87 -15.43
N TYR A 142 -1.61 24.66 -15.93
CA TYR A 142 -2.35 24.28 -17.12
C TYR A 142 -1.47 24.27 -18.37
N GLU A 143 -0.53 25.21 -18.49
CA GLU A 143 0.44 25.24 -19.58
C GLU A 143 1.39 24.03 -19.53
N SER A 144 2.02 23.75 -18.38
CA SER A 144 2.96 22.62 -18.24
C SER A 144 2.30 21.25 -18.30
N LYS A 145 1.13 21.07 -17.67
CA LYS A 145 0.50 19.73 -17.50
C LYS A 145 -0.51 19.37 -18.59
N PHE A 146 -1.14 20.35 -19.23
CA PHE A 146 -2.15 20.11 -20.26
C PHE A 146 -1.75 20.65 -21.63
N ASP A 147 -0.62 21.36 -21.75
CA ASP A 147 -0.16 21.99 -23.00
C ASP A 147 -1.23 22.92 -23.61
N VAL A 148 -1.90 23.70 -22.74
CA VAL A 148 -2.94 24.66 -23.15
C VAL A 148 -2.55 26.08 -22.79
N ALA A 149 -3.03 27.03 -23.59
CA ALA A 149 -2.81 28.44 -23.33
C ALA A 149 -3.30 28.84 -21.92
N PRO A 150 -2.53 29.64 -21.16
CA PRO A 150 -2.85 30.04 -19.79
C PRO A 150 -4.28 30.56 -19.58
N LYS A 151 -4.85 31.29 -20.54
CA LYS A 151 -6.18 31.91 -20.39
C LYS A 151 -7.32 31.13 -21.05
N ASN A 152 -7.11 29.84 -21.34
CA ASN A 152 -8.18 28.98 -21.86
C ASN A 152 -9.12 28.51 -20.74
N PHE A 153 -9.96 29.43 -20.24
CA PHE A 153 -10.92 29.14 -19.17
C PHE A 153 -11.97 28.09 -19.57
N GLU A 154 -12.32 28.03 -20.85
CA GLU A 154 -13.26 27.02 -21.36
C GLU A 154 -12.70 25.60 -21.17
N PHE A 155 -11.42 25.40 -21.48
CA PHE A 155 -10.75 24.13 -21.24
C PHE A 155 -10.70 23.79 -19.74
N ARG A 156 -10.32 24.74 -18.87
CA ARG A 156 -10.29 24.51 -17.41
C ARG A 156 -11.65 24.08 -16.88
N ASN A 157 -12.71 24.78 -17.30
CA ASN A 157 -14.08 24.43 -16.96
C ASN A 157 -14.45 23.04 -17.49
N SER A 158 -14.07 22.69 -18.72
CA SER A 158 -14.30 21.36 -19.29
C SER A 158 -13.66 20.25 -18.46
N VAL A 159 -12.40 20.41 -18.02
CA VAL A 159 -11.72 19.46 -17.14
C VAL A 159 -12.46 19.32 -15.80
N ALA A 160 -12.88 20.44 -15.21
CA ALA A 160 -13.70 20.45 -13.99
C ALA A 160 -15.03 19.71 -14.15
N LEU A 161 -15.74 19.93 -15.26
CA LEU A 161 -17.00 19.23 -15.54
C LEU A 161 -16.79 17.72 -15.71
N HIS A 162 -15.74 17.29 -16.42
CA HIS A 162 -15.38 15.87 -16.51
C HIS A 162 -15.03 15.27 -15.15
N TYR A 163 -14.36 16.04 -14.29
CA TYR A 163 -14.00 15.60 -12.94
C TYR A 163 -15.24 15.41 -12.06
N VAL A 164 -16.19 16.37 -12.08
CA VAL A 164 -17.47 16.23 -11.36
C VAL A 164 -18.26 15.03 -11.88
N ARG A 165 -18.30 14.84 -13.20
CA ARG A 165 -18.94 13.66 -13.80
C ARG A 165 -18.32 12.37 -13.27
N GLY A 166 -16.99 12.34 -13.10
CA GLY A 166 -16.29 11.22 -12.47
C GLY A 166 -16.65 10.99 -11.01
N LEU A 167 -16.80 12.06 -10.21
CA LEU A 167 -17.29 11.93 -8.84
C LEU A 167 -18.70 11.32 -8.79
N CYS A 168 -19.60 11.74 -9.69
CA CYS A 168 -20.93 11.15 -9.82
C CYS A 168 -20.87 9.67 -10.26
N TRP A 169 -19.98 9.34 -11.20
CA TRP A 169 -19.77 7.97 -11.65
C TRP A 169 -19.30 7.07 -10.50
N VAL A 170 -18.28 7.52 -9.75
CA VAL A 170 -17.75 6.78 -8.59
C VAL A 170 -18.81 6.61 -7.52
N LEU A 171 -19.53 7.67 -7.15
CA LEU A 171 -20.58 7.57 -6.14
C LEU A 171 -21.66 6.58 -6.55
N ARG A 172 -22.08 6.59 -7.82
CA ARG A 172 -23.06 5.64 -8.35
C ARG A 172 -22.50 4.21 -8.37
N TYR A 173 -21.25 4.03 -8.77
CA TYR A 173 -20.55 2.74 -8.74
C TYR A 173 -20.64 2.05 -7.38
N TYR A 174 -20.40 2.79 -6.29
CA TYR A 174 -20.44 2.24 -4.94
C TYR A 174 -21.86 1.96 -4.41
N TYR A 175 -22.85 2.80 -4.74
CA TYR A 175 -24.17 2.70 -4.12
C TYR A 175 -25.22 1.98 -4.99
N GLN A 176 -25.04 1.99 -6.31
CA GLN A 176 -26.04 1.51 -7.28
C GLN A 176 -25.42 0.58 -8.36
N GLY A 177 -24.12 0.30 -8.29
CA GLY A 177 -23.39 -0.44 -9.32
C GLY A 177 -22.88 0.43 -10.47
N CYS A 178 -22.21 -0.21 -11.43
CA CYS A 178 -21.52 0.49 -12.53
C CYS A 178 -22.49 1.30 -13.39
N ALA A 179 -22.29 2.62 -13.42
CA ALA A 179 -23.12 3.55 -14.17
C ALA A 179 -22.86 3.51 -15.67
N SER A 180 -21.60 3.30 -16.06
CA SER A 180 -21.18 3.12 -17.45
C SER A 180 -19.82 2.45 -17.51
N TRP A 181 -19.70 1.40 -18.31
CA TRP A 181 -18.43 0.69 -18.54
C TRP A 181 -17.49 1.40 -19.52
N LYS A 182 -18.01 2.37 -20.29
CA LYS A 182 -17.25 3.14 -21.29
C LYS A 182 -16.73 4.47 -20.76
N TRP A 183 -17.36 5.00 -19.71
CA TRP A 183 -16.98 6.31 -19.18
C TRP A 183 -15.60 6.23 -18.50
N TYR A 184 -14.74 7.20 -18.83
CA TYR A 184 -13.46 7.43 -18.18
C TYR A 184 -13.20 8.93 -18.05
N PHE A 185 -12.24 9.30 -17.20
CA PHE A 185 -11.76 10.68 -17.09
C PHE A 185 -10.65 10.91 -18.13
N PRO A 186 -10.87 11.75 -19.16
CA PRO A 186 -9.98 11.82 -20.33
C PRO A 186 -8.79 12.77 -20.14
N TYR A 187 -8.26 12.87 -18.93
CA TYR A 187 -7.12 13.70 -18.59
C TYR A 187 -6.22 13.00 -17.57
N HIS A 188 -4.92 13.25 -17.65
CA HIS A 188 -3.94 12.71 -16.70
C HIS A 188 -3.93 13.44 -15.35
N TYR A 189 -4.39 14.68 -15.33
CA TYR A 189 -4.30 15.57 -14.17
C TYR A 189 -5.67 16.13 -13.76
N ALA A 190 -5.82 16.44 -12.48
CA ALA A 190 -7.02 17.04 -11.93
C ALA A 190 -7.04 18.57 -12.15
N PRO A 191 -8.24 19.20 -12.18
CA PRO A 191 -8.36 20.66 -12.13
C PRO A 191 -8.21 21.17 -10.68
N PHE A 192 -8.05 22.49 -10.48
CA PHE A 192 -8.05 23.06 -9.13
C PHE A 192 -9.45 23.19 -8.57
N ALA A 193 -9.57 23.25 -7.23
CA ALA A 193 -10.86 23.42 -6.56
C ALA A 193 -11.58 24.72 -6.97
N SER A 194 -10.83 25.75 -7.34
CA SER A 194 -11.40 27.02 -7.83
C SER A 194 -12.05 26.93 -9.20
N ASP A 195 -11.71 25.91 -10.01
CA ASP A 195 -12.19 25.78 -11.39
C ASP A 195 -13.57 25.11 -11.46
N PHE A 196 -14.07 24.61 -10.32
CA PHE A 196 -15.43 24.05 -10.19
C PHE A 196 -16.50 25.16 -10.13
N ILE A 197 -16.70 25.82 -11.27
CA ILE A 197 -17.68 26.90 -11.45
C ILE A 197 -18.92 26.35 -12.15
N ASN A 198 -20.12 26.76 -11.69
CA ASN A 198 -21.42 26.43 -12.32
C ASN A 198 -21.70 24.93 -12.57
N ILE A 199 -21.19 24.06 -11.68
CA ILE A 199 -21.31 22.60 -11.82
C ILE A 199 -22.75 22.07 -11.65
N SER A 200 -23.69 22.89 -11.19
CA SER A 200 -25.08 22.48 -10.94
C SER A 200 -25.88 22.16 -12.19
N GLY A 201 -25.47 22.67 -13.36
CA GLY A 201 -26.12 22.40 -14.65
C GLY A 201 -25.57 21.17 -15.37
N LEU A 202 -24.57 20.49 -14.80
CA LEU A 202 -23.95 19.33 -15.44
C LEU A 202 -24.90 18.13 -15.44
N SER A 203 -25.11 17.52 -16.61
CA SER A 203 -25.83 16.25 -16.70
C SER A 203 -25.05 15.16 -15.95
N THR A 204 -25.74 14.47 -15.05
CA THR A 204 -25.24 13.30 -14.32
C THR A 204 -25.62 11.99 -15.00
N GLU A 205 -26.16 12.06 -16.21
CA GLU A 205 -26.57 10.88 -16.98
C GLU A 205 -25.36 10.27 -17.69
N PHE A 206 -25.34 8.94 -17.72
CA PHE A 206 -24.35 8.15 -18.43
C PHE A 206 -25.05 7.30 -19.47
N GLU A 207 -24.32 6.90 -20.52
CA GLU A 207 -24.83 5.99 -21.54
C GLU A 207 -25.37 4.70 -20.87
N ALA A 208 -26.66 4.45 -21.04
CA ALA A 208 -27.32 3.27 -20.51
C ALA A 208 -26.98 2.03 -21.35
N GLY A 209 -27.05 0.84 -20.74
CA GLY A 209 -26.84 -0.42 -21.46
C GLY A 209 -25.40 -0.67 -21.93
N THR A 210 -24.42 0.12 -21.49
CA THR A 210 -23.00 -0.18 -21.74
C THR A 210 -22.62 -1.52 -21.15
N LYS A 211 -21.74 -2.24 -21.83
CA LYS A 211 -21.28 -3.58 -21.45
C LYS A 211 -19.79 -3.55 -21.12
N PRO A 212 -19.31 -4.44 -20.23
CA PRO A 212 -17.88 -4.65 -20.07
C PRO A 212 -17.27 -5.11 -21.38
N PHE A 213 -15.99 -4.81 -21.58
CA PHE A 213 -15.22 -5.35 -22.70
C PHE A 213 -15.14 -6.86 -22.61
N GLU A 214 -15.00 -7.52 -23.75
CA GLU A 214 -14.63 -8.92 -23.75
C GLU A 214 -13.23 -9.08 -23.14
N PRO A 215 -12.93 -10.20 -22.44
CA PRO A 215 -11.66 -10.37 -21.75
C PRO A 215 -10.43 -10.10 -22.62
N LEU A 216 -10.41 -10.58 -23.88
CA LEU A 216 -9.27 -10.39 -24.77
C LEU A 216 -9.15 -8.95 -25.27
N GLN A 217 -10.27 -8.27 -25.53
CA GLN A 217 -10.28 -6.86 -25.89
C GLN A 217 -9.73 -6.01 -24.74
N GLN A 218 -10.13 -6.33 -23.49
CA GLN A 218 -9.63 -5.68 -22.29
C GLN A 218 -8.12 -5.92 -22.09
N LEU A 219 -7.60 -7.11 -22.42
CA LEU A 219 -6.15 -7.35 -22.41
C LEU A 219 -5.42 -6.46 -23.42
N MET A 220 -5.95 -6.32 -24.64
CA MET A 220 -5.37 -5.41 -25.63
C MET A 220 -5.41 -3.95 -25.19
N GLY A 221 -6.43 -3.54 -24.43
CA GLY A 221 -6.54 -2.17 -23.90
C GLY A 221 -5.68 -1.88 -22.66
N VAL A 222 -5.10 -2.90 -22.01
CA VAL A 222 -4.38 -2.75 -20.73
C VAL A 222 -2.93 -3.19 -20.80
N PHE A 223 -2.59 -4.22 -21.59
CA PHE A 223 -1.23 -4.74 -21.62
C PHE A 223 -0.29 -3.93 -22.52
N PRO A 224 0.97 -3.75 -22.09
CA PRO A 224 2.02 -3.28 -22.98
C PRO A 224 2.43 -4.40 -23.96
N ALA A 225 3.08 -4.02 -25.07
CA ALA A 225 3.58 -4.96 -26.08
C ALA A 225 4.48 -6.08 -25.50
N ALA A 226 5.25 -5.78 -24.45
CA ALA A 226 6.10 -6.76 -23.75
C ALA A 226 5.32 -7.94 -23.12
N SER A 227 4.00 -7.79 -22.90
CA SER A 227 3.10 -8.81 -22.35
C SER A 227 2.23 -9.49 -23.41
N SER A 228 2.55 -9.32 -24.69
CA SER A 228 1.79 -9.85 -25.83
C SER A 228 1.59 -11.38 -25.82
N LYS A 229 2.43 -12.13 -25.11
CA LYS A 229 2.27 -13.58 -24.91
C LYS A 229 0.95 -14.01 -24.26
N HIS A 230 0.21 -13.08 -23.65
CA HIS A 230 -1.05 -13.36 -22.95
C HIS A 230 -2.30 -13.13 -23.81
N VAL A 231 -2.13 -12.48 -24.96
CA VAL A 231 -3.18 -12.32 -25.98
C VAL A 231 -3.00 -13.36 -27.09
N PRO A 232 -4.02 -13.61 -27.93
CA PRO A 232 -3.88 -14.52 -29.06
C PRO A 232 -2.74 -14.12 -29.98
N ALA A 233 -2.02 -15.11 -30.52
CA ALA A 233 -0.86 -14.87 -31.37
C ALA A 233 -1.13 -13.94 -32.59
N PRO A 234 -2.31 -14.00 -33.25
CA PRO A 234 -2.63 -13.04 -34.31
C PRO A 234 -2.77 -11.60 -33.80
N TRP A 235 -3.32 -11.40 -32.60
CA TRP A 235 -3.55 -10.09 -32.00
C TRP A 235 -2.26 -9.50 -31.43
N ALA A 236 -1.37 -10.35 -30.89
CA ALA A 236 -0.05 -9.96 -30.40
C ALA A 236 0.75 -9.16 -31.43
N LYS A 237 0.61 -9.49 -32.73
CA LYS A 237 1.27 -8.76 -33.82
C LYS A 237 0.84 -7.30 -33.90
N LEU A 238 -0.43 -7.00 -33.62
CA LEU A 238 -0.96 -5.63 -33.64
C LEU A 238 -0.31 -4.71 -32.61
N MET A 239 0.31 -5.28 -31.57
CA MET A 239 0.98 -4.53 -30.49
C MET A 239 2.42 -4.15 -30.82
N SER A 240 3.03 -4.76 -31.85
CA SER A 240 4.45 -4.59 -32.17
C SER A 240 4.72 -4.25 -33.64
N ASP A 241 3.76 -4.52 -34.53
CA ASP A 241 3.88 -4.23 -35.96
C ASP A 241 3.79 -2.71 -36.21
N PRO A 242 4.83 -2.07 -36.77
CA PRO A 242 4.80 -0.64 -37.08
C PRO A 242 3.67 -0.22 -38.03
N ASP A 243 3.18 -1.14 -38.86
CA ASP A 243 2.09 -0.89 -39.81
C ASP A 243 0.69 -1.10 -39.18
N SER A 244 0.63 -1.49 -37.90
CA SER A 244 -0.62 -1.68 -37.17
C SER A 244 -1.37 -0.37 -36.98
N SER A 245 -2.67 -0.40 -37.27
CA SER A 245 -3.57 0.75 -37.11
C SER A 245 -3.77 1.24 -35.67
N ILE A 246 -3.22 0.53 -34.68
CA ILE A 246 -3.30 0.82 -33.24
C ILE A 246 -1.92 0.78 -32.56
N ILE A 247 -0.82 0.84 -33.33
CA ILE A 247 0.54 0.79 -32.77
C ILE A 247 0.82 1.95 -31.81
N ASP A 248 0.16 3.10 -32.03
CA ASP A 248 0.25 4.29 -31.18
C ASP A 248 -0.23 4.06 -29.75
N PHE A 249 -0.98 2.98 -29.47
CA PHE A 249 -1.40 2.63 -28.11
C PHE A 249 -0.30 1.94 -27.30
N TYR A 250 0.78 1.48 -27.94
CA TYR A 250 1.80 0.63 -27.32
C TYR A 250 3.21 1.25 -27.42
N PRO A 251 3.46 2.45 -26.86
CA PRO A 251 4.81 2.99 -26.82
C PRO A 251 5.72 2.10 -25.99
N GLU A 252 6.94 1.84 -26.47
CA GLU A 252 7.96 1.09 -25.71
C GLU A 252 8.44 1.89 -24.49
N ASP A 253 8.64 3.19 -24.67
CA ASP A 253 9.02 4.14 -23.63
C ASP A 253 7.98 5.26 -23.50
N PHE A 254 7.67 5.64 -22.27
CA PHE A 254 6.76 6.74 -21.95
C PHE A 254 7.27 7.56 -20.76
N LYS A 255 6.83 8.82 -20.68
CA LYS A 255 7.26 9.74 -19.62
C LYS A 255 6.48 9.49 -18.34
N ILE A 256 7.18 9.54 -17.20
CA ILE A 256 6.57 9.55 -15.87
C ILE A 256 6.79 10.94 -15.27
N ASP A 257 5.71 11.67 -15.03
CA ASP A 257 5.76 12.95 -14.32
C ASP A 257 5.66 12.72 -12.82
N LEU A 258 6.72 13.03 -12.07
CA LEU A 258 6.72 12.90 -10.61
C LEU A 258 5.74 13.85 -9.93
N ASN A 259 5.36 14.97 -10.54
CA ASN A 259 4.37 15.93 -10.04
C ASN A 259 4.52 16.26 -8.54
N GLY A 260 5.75 16.59 -8.12
CA GLY A 260 6.09 16.91 -6.73
C GLY A 260 6.10 15.71 -5.76
N LYS A 261 6.18 14.47 -6.28
CA LYS A 261 6.35 13.24 -5.49
C LYS A 261 7.79 12.74 -5.56
N LYS A 262 8.16 11.94 -4.56
CA LYS A 262 9.55 11.46 -4.40
C LYS A 262 9.86 10.23 -5.25
N PHE A 263 8.88 9.35 -5.46
CA PHE A 263 9.12 8.07 -6.10
C PHE A 263 8.31 7.92 -7.39
N ALA A 264 8.90 7.27 -8.41
CA ALA A 264 8.28 7.09 -9.73
C ALA A 264 6.91 6.41 -9.69
N TRP A 265 6.68 5.46 -8.78
CA TRP A 265 5.37 4.79 -8.61
C TRP A 265 4.26 5.70 -8.08
N GLN A 266 4.61 6.89 -7.57
CA GLN A 266 3.66 7.94 -7.19
C GLN A 266 3.42 8.95 -8.32
N GLY A 267 4.24 8.90 -9.37
CA GLY A 267 4.14 9.78 -10.52
C GLY A 267 3.01 9.37 -11.46
N VAL A 268 2.76 10.23 -12.44
CA VAL A 268 1.74 10.06 -13.47
C VAL A 268 2.40 9.48 -14.72
N ALA A 269 1.97 8.30 -15.14
CA ALA A 269 2.37 7.70 -16.41
C ALA A 269 1.63 8.41 -17.56
N LEU A 270 2.36 9.06 -18.45
CA LEU A 270 1.80 9.78 -19.59
C LEU A 270 1.67 8.83 -20.78
N LEU A 271 0.56 8.09 -20.79
CA LEU A 271 0.21 7.15 -21.84
C LEU A 271 -0.92 7.72 -22.71
N PRO A 272 -0.95 7.41 -24.01
CA PRO A 272 -2.11 7.75 -24.84
C PRO A 272 -3.33 6.96 -24.35
N PHE A 273 -4.50 7.62 -24.34
CA PHE A 273 -5.76 6.94 -24.06
C PHE A 273 -6.16 6.06 -25.25
N VAL A 274 -6.60 4.83 -24.96
CA VAL A 274 -7.04 3.87 -25.97
C VAL A 274 -8.41 4.28 -26.52
N ASP A 275 -8.51 4.40 -27.85
CA ASP A 275 -9.80 4.55 -28.53
C ASP A 275 -10.45 3.17 -28.74
N GLU A 276 -11.50 2.91 -27.97
CA GLU A 276 -12.30 1.67 -28.00
C GLU A 276 -12.71 1.29 -29.43
N LYS A 277 -13.17 2.26 -30.24
CA LYS A 277 -13.69 1.97 -31.59
C LYS A 277 -12.57 1.56 -32.53
N ARG A 278 -11.40 2.22 -32.43
CA ARG A 278 -10.21 1.85 -33.21
C ARG A 278 -9.70 0.47 -32.80
N LEU A 279 -9.66 0.20 -31.50
CA LEU A 279 -9.24 -1.10 -30.97
C LEU A 279 -10.13 -2.22 -31.50
N PHE A 280 -11.45 -2.08 -31.41
CA PHE A 280 -12.39 -3.12 -31.85
C PHE A 280 -12.29 -3.37 -33.35
N LYS A 281 -12.19 -2.31 -34.15
CA LYS A 281 -12.03 -2.41 -35.61
C LYS A 281 -10.72 -3.11 -35.99
N ALA A 282 -9.65 -2.90 -35.23
CA ALA A 282 -8.34 -3.52 -35.50
C ALA A 282 -8.35 -5.03 -35.23
N VAL A 283 -9.04 -5.49 -34.18
CA VAL A 283 -9.08 -6.92 -33.81
C VAL A 283 -10.16 -7.71 -34.56
N GLU A 284 -11.19 -7.03 -35.10
CA GLU A 284 -12.34 -7.63 -35.79
C GLU A 284 -11.95 -8.69 -36.86
N PRO A 285 -10.98 -8.44 -37.76
CA PRO A 285 -10.62 -9.42 -38.80
C PRO A 285 -10.02 -10.72 -38.27
N TYR A 286 -9.52 -10.71 -37.03
CA TYR A 286 -8.75 -11.81 -36.43
C TYR A 286 -9.58 -12.68 -35.48
N TYR A 287 -10.87 -12.39 -35.25
CA TYR A 287 -11.73 -13.28 -34.44
C TYR A 287 -11.82 -14.69 -35.00
N LYS A 288 -11.80 -14.82 -36.33
CA LYS A 288 -11.84 -16.11 -37.02
C LYS A 288 -10.59 -16.98 -36.78
N ASP A 289 -9.48 -16.35 -36.39
CA ASP A 289 -8.19 -17.03 -36.17
C ASP A 289 -8.02 -17.49 -34.72
N LEU A 290 -9.01 -17.24 -33.86
CA LEU A 290 -8.99 -17.66 -32.46
C LEU A 290 -9.20 -19.17 -32.33
N THR A 291 -8.39 -19.78 -31.47
CA THR A 291 -8.58 -21.19 -31.11
C THR A 291 -9.85 -21.39 -30.29
N PRO A 292 -10.43 -22.60 -30.25
CA PRO A 292 -11.61 -22.88 -29.42
C PRO A 292 -11.42 -22.55 -27.93
N ALA A 293 -10.21 -22.76 -27.40
CA ALA A 293 -9.87 -22.41 -26.02
C ALA A 293 -9.83 -20.88 -25.81
N GLU A 294 -9.36 -20.13 -26.80
CA GLU A 294 -9.35 -18.66 -26.77
C GLU A 294 -10.77 -18.07 -26.86
N ILE A 295 -11.60 -18.64 -27.72
CA ILE A 295 -13.03 -18.28 -27.79
C ILE A 295 -13.69 -18.55 -26.43
N LYS A 296 -13.46 -19.73 -25.82
CA LYS A 296 -14.04 -20.08 -24.51
C LYS A 296 -13.64 -19.08 -23.41
N ARG A 297 -12.39 -18.63 -23.36
CA ARG A 297 -11.93 -17.64 -22.34
C ARG A 297 -12.33 -16.19 -22.64
N ASN A 298 -12.85 -15.93 -23.84
CA ASN A 298 -13.31 -14.59 -24.25
C ASN A 298 -14.82 -14.36 -24.01
N ILE A 299 -15.50 -15.34 -23.40
CA ILE A 299 -16.93 -15.25 -23.07
C ILE A 299 -17.06 -14.94 -21.58
N ARG A 300 -18.06 -14.12 -21.23
CA ARG A 300 -18.42 -13.87 -19.83
C ARG A 300 -18.98 -15.15 -19.21
N GLY A 301 -18.32 -15.63 -18.16
CA GLY A 301 -18.80 -16.77 -17.36
C GLY A 301 -19.88 -16.37 -16.35
N GLU A 302 -20.46 -17.39 -15.73
CA GLU A 302 -21.40 -17.28 -14.62
C GLU A 302 -20.71 -17.59 -13.28
N ASP A 303 -21.26 -17.09 -12.18
CA ASP A 303 -20.79 -17.48 -10.85
C ASP A 303 -21.22 -18.91 -10.54
N VAL A 304 -20.42 -19.64 -9.76
CA VAL A 304 -20.68 -21.06 -9.43
C VAL A 304 -20.93 -21.20 -7.93
N LEU A 305 -22.09 -21.78 -7.59
CA LEU A 305 -22.49 -22.10 -6.23
C LEU A 305 -22.25 -23.58 -5.93
N PHE A 306 -21.50 -23.85 -4.87
CA PHE A 306 -21.20 -25.20 -4.39
C PHE A 306 -22.06 -25.55 -3.17
N LEU A 307 -22.90 -26.58 -3.32
CA LEU A 307 -23.88 -27.01 -2.33
C LEU A 307 -23.46 -28.35 -1.74
N SER A 308 -23.24 -28.39 -0.42
CA SER A 308 -22.97 -29.63 0.30
C SER A 308 -24.26 -30.40 0.55
N ILE A 309 -24.21 -31.73 0.58
CA ILE A 309 -25.34 -32.61 0.97
C ILE A 309 -26.05 -32.23 2.29
N LYS A 310 -25.42 -31.41 3.14
CA LYS A 310 -26.00 -30.94 4.40
C LYS A 310 -26.91 -29.71 4.26
N THR A 311 -26.86 -28.99 3.15
CA THR A 311 -27.66 -27.78 2.95
C THR A 311 -28.99 -28.10 2.29
N ASN A 312 -30.02 -27.32 2.62
CA ASN A 312 -31.34 -27.51 1.99
C ASN A 312 -31.29 -27.27 0.48
N GLY A 313 -30.42 -26.36 0.01
CA GLY A 313 -30.22 -26.09 -1.41
C GLY A 313 -29.74 -27.31 -2.22
N TYR A 314 -29.02 -28.24 -1.59
CA TYR A 314 -28.52 -29.44 -2.28
C TYR A 314 -29.66 -30.31 -2.83
N ASN A 315 -30.72 -30.52 -2.05
CA ASN A 315 -31.83 -31.36 -2.47
C ASN A 315 -32.56 -30.77 -3.68
N ILE A 316 -32.67 -29.43 -3.73
CA ILE A 316 -33.25 -28.70 -4.86
C ILE A 316 -32.40 -28.91 -6.11
N ALA A 317 -31.10 -28.59 -6.03
CA ALA A 317 -30.19 -28.74 -7.16
C ALA A 317 -30.11 -30.20 -7.67
N GLN A 318 -30.06 -31.17 -6.76
CA GLN A 318 -30.03 -32.59 -7.12
C GLN A 318 -31.34 -33.04 -7.79
N GLY A 319 -32.49 -32.51 -7.36
CA GLY A 319 -33.78 -32.73 -8.02
C GLY A 319 -33.75 -32.29 -9.48
N LEU A 320 -33.28 -31.07 -9.73
CA LEU A 320 -33.14 -30.50 -11.08
C LEU A 320 -32.24 -31.36 -11.98
N TYR A 321 -31.09 -31.82 -11.45
CA TYR A 321 -30.20 -32.73 -12.19
C TYR A 321 -30.83 -34.09 -12.50
N LYS A 322 -31.66 -34.64 -11.59
CA LYS A 322 -32.36 -35.92 -11.81
C LYS A 322 -33.46 -35.81 -12.86
N GLU A 323 -34.15 -34.68 -12.89
CA GLU A 323 -35.21 -34.40 -13.87
C GLU A 323 -34.65 -33.96 -15.23
N ASN A 324 -33.33 -33.76 -15.32
CA ASN A 324 -32.65 -33.29 -16.53
C ASN A 324 -33.30 -32.02 -17.10
N VAL A 325 -33.58 -31.06 -16.21
CA VAL A 325 -34.12 -29.75 -16.57
C VAL A 325 -33.19 -29.06 -17.56
N ASP A 326 -33.76 -28.31 -18.50
CA ASP A 326 -32.95 -27.54 -19.45
C ASP A 326 -32.04 -26.56 -18.69
N LYS A 327 -30.76 -26.55 -19.05
CA LYS A 327 -29.73 -25.70 -18.45
C LYS A 327 -30.00 -24.21 -18.62
N GLN A 328 -30.85 -23.84 -19.58
CA GLN A 328 -31.27 -22.44 -19.78
C GLN A 328 -32.38 -21.99 -18.83
N ILE A 329 -33.01 -22.92 -18.10
CA ILE A 329 -34.11 -22.60 -17.19
C ILE A 329 -33.55 -22.08 -15.86
N GLU A 330 -33.87 -20.82 -15.55
CA GLU A 330 -33.57 -20.22 -14.26
C GLU A 330 -34.53 -20.70 -13.18
N THR A 331 -33.99 -21.25 -12.09
CA THR A 331 -34.79 -21.69 -10.94
C THR A 331 -34.51 -20.79 -9.74
N PRO A 332 -35.52 -20.07 -9.19
CA PRO A 332 -35.33 -19.27 -7.99
C PRO A 332 -35.12 -20.15 -6.77
N ILE A 333 -34.14 -19.78 -5.94
CA ILE A 333 -33.82 -20.45 -4.69
C ILE A 333 -33.86 -19.47 -3.52
N ASN A 334 -34.30 -19.97 -2.37
CA ASN A 334 -34.18 -19.28 -1.10
C ASN A 334 -33.98 -20.30 0.02
N PHE A 335 -32.81 -20.30 0.64
CA PHE A 335 -32.52 -21.17 1.78
C PHE A 335 -31.49 -20.50 2.69
N GLU A 336 -31.64 -20.70 4.00
CA GLU A 336 -30.64 -20.29 5.01
C GLU A 336 -30.23 -18.79 4.93
N GLY A 337 -31.12 -17.94 4.39
CA GLY A 337 -30.88 -16.50 4.20
C GLY A 337 -30.20 -16.12 2.88
N MET A 338 -29.83 -17.09 2.04
CA MET A 338 -29.38 -16.88 0.67
C MET A 338 -30.59 -16.88 -0.28
N GLY A 339 -30.65 -15.92 -1.20
CA GLY A 339 -31.65 -15.87 -2.26
C GLY A 339 -31.00 -15.50 -3.60
N GLY A 340 -31.51 -16.05 -4.69
CA GLY A 340 -31.02 -15.83 -6.05
C GLY A 340 -31.66 -16.80 -7.02
N THR A 341 -31.08 -16.94 -8.20
CA THR A 341 -31.47 -17.96 -9.19
C THR A 341 -30.31 -18.90 -9.47
N ILE A 342 -30.62 -20.16 -9.78
CA ILE A 342 -29.63 -21.17 -10.18
C ILE A 342 -29.96 -21.75 -11.53
N LEU A 343 -28.91 -22.20 -12.23
CA LEU A 343 -28.98 -22.92 -13.50
C LEU A 343 -28.10 -24.18 -13.43
N LEU A 344 -28.45 -25.20 -14.21
CA LEU A 344 -27.64 -26.42 -14.28
C LEU A 344 -26.39 -26.18 -15.12
N THR A 345 -25.25 -26.65 -14.60
CA THR A 345 -23.95 -26.57 -15.30
C THR A 345 -23.43 -27.94 -15.68
N ASP A 346 -22.68 -28.01 -16.79
CA ASP A 346 -22.00 -29.22 -17.28
C ASP A 346 -20.78 -29.61 -16.44
N ASP A 347 -20.18 -28.65 -15.77
CA ASP A 347 -18.98 -28.87 -14.96
C ASP A 347 -19.30 -29.51 -13.59
N CYS A 348 -20.57 -29.90 -13.35
CA CYS A 348 -20.97 -30.56 -12.12
C CYS A 348 -20.53 -32.02 -12.10
N ILE A 349 -19.75 -32.35 -11.08
CA ILE A 349 -19.27 -33.71 -10.84
C ILE A 349 -20.38 -34.52 -10.19
N SER A 350 -20.63 -35.71 -10.73
CA SER A 350 -21.64 -36.62 -10.22
C SER A 350 -21.43 -36.95 -8.74
N VAL A 351 -22.53 -37.28 -8.05
CA VAL A 351 -22.49 -37.69 -6.64
C VAL A 351 -21.71 -38.99 -6.52
N ASN A 352 -20.82 -39.06 -5.54
CA ASN A 352 -19.82 -40.11 -5.36
C ASN A 352 -18.80 -40.24 -6.51
N GLY A 353 -18.80 -39.32 -7.47
CA GLY A 353 -17.79 -39.23 -8.53
C GLY A 353 -16.41 -38.85 -7.99
N THR A 354 -15.42 -38.86 -8.88
CA THR A 354 -14.04 -38.49 -8.57
C THR A 354 -13.69 -37.16 -9.24
N LEU A 355 -13.22 -36.20 -8.44
CA LEU A 355 -12.63 -34.97 -8.96
C LEU A 355 -11.10 -35.12 -8.99
N ASN A 356 -10.55 -35.14 -10.19
CA ASN A 356 -9.09 -35.12 -10.36
C ASN A 356 -8.55 -33.71 -10.12
N SER A 357 -7.43 -33.61 -9.40
CA SER A 357 -6.78 -32.31 -9.20
C SER A 357 -6.22 -31.79 -10.53
N PRO A 358 -6.52 -30.53 -10.92
CA PRO A 358 -5.87 -29.89 -12.06
C PRO A 358 -4.40 -29.53 -11.77
N ILE A 359 -4.01 -29.48 -10.49
CA ILE A 359 -2.64 -29.20 -10.06
C ILE A 359 -1.90 -30.53 -9.90
N ARG A 360 -0.77 -30.66 -10.63
CA ARG A 360 0.09 -31.84 -10.59
C ARG A 360 0.58 -32.11 -9.16
N GLY A 361 0.54 -33.37 -8.74
CA GLY A 361 1.03 -33.82 -7.44
C GLY A 361 0.00 -33.80 -6.30
N LEU A 362 -1.17 -33.20 -6.50
CA LEU A 362 -2.27 -33.30 -5.53
C LEU A 362 -3.15 -34.53 -5.82
N LYS A 363 -3.63 -35.15 -4.74
CA LYS A 363 -4.46 -36.36 -4.83
C LYS A 363 -5.88 -36.02 -5.33
N PRO A 364 -6.53 -36.92 -6.09
CA PRO A 364 -7.94 -36.78 -6.43
C PRO A 364 -8.84 -36.80 -5.19
N ILE A 365 -9.99 -36.12 -5.30
CA ILE A 365 -11.05 -36.20 -4.31
C ILE A 365 -12.02 -37.28 -4.76
N TYR A 366 -12.11 -38.36 -3.98
CA TYR A 366 -13.04 -39.45 -4.21
C TYR A 366 -14.34 -39.24 -3.45
N GLY A 367 -15.44 -39.76 -3.98
CA GLY A 367 -16.72 -39.76 -3.27
C GLY A 367 -17.30 -38.36 -3.11
N ASN A 368 -17.39 -37.60 -4.20
CA ASN A 368 -17.90 -36.23 -4.19
C ASN A 368 -19.29 -36.13 -3.51
N LYS A 369 -19.42 -35.22 -2.53
CA LYS A 369 -20.67 -34.95 -1.79
C LYS A 369 -21.16 -33.51 -1.96
N VAL A 370 -20.67 -32.84 -2.99
CA VAL A 370 -20.98 -31.45 -3.32
C VAL A 370 -21.60 -31.42 -4.72
N CYS A 371 -22.66 -30.64 -4.88
CA CYS A 371 -23.25 -30.33 -6.17
C CYS A 371 -22.86 -28.89 -6.54
N SER A 372 -22.48 -28.64 -7.79
CA SER A 372 -22.23 -27.30 -8.29
C SER A 372 -23.31 -26.89 -9.27
N VAL A 373 -23.76 -25.65 -9.18
CA VAL A 373 -24.73 -25.03 -10.10
C VAL A 373 -24.23 -23.63 -10.46
N GLU A 374 -24.64 -23.13 -11.61
CA GLU A 374 -24.46 -21.71 -11.91
C GLU A 374 -25.43 -20.89 -11.05
N PHE A 375 -24.99 -19.72 -10.60
CA PHE A 375 -25.73 -18.86 -9.70
C PHE A 375 -25.77 -17.44 -10.24
N ARG A 376 -26.93 -16.81 -10.12
CA ARG A 376 -27.13 -15.40 -10.42
C ARG A 376 -27.71 -14.70 -9.20
N ASP A 377 -27.14 -13.55 -8.89
CA ASP A 377 -27.70 -12.65 -7.89
C ASP A 377 -29.14 -12.25 -8.24
N PRO A 378 -29.95 -11.89 -7.24
CA PRO A 378 -31.29 -11.34 -7.48
C PRO A 378 -31.24 -10.17 -8.47
N GLN A 379 -32.05 -10.26 -9.52
CA GLN A 379 -32.12 -9.22 -10.56
C GLN A 379 -33.12 -8.14 -10.17
N TYR A 380 -32.78 -6.88 -10.45
CA TYR A 380 -33.63 -5.72 -10.17
C TYR A 380 -33.93 -4.97 -11.47
N PRO A 381 -35.10 -4.33 -11.60
CA PRO A 381 -35.43 -3.54 -12.79
C PRO A 381 -34.43 -2.41 -13.03
N ASP A 382 -34.29 -2.00 -14.28
CA ASP A 382 -33.49 -0.84 -14.65
C ASP A 382 -33.95 0.41 -13.90
N GLY A 383 -32.99 1.13 -13.30
CA GLY A 383 -33.27 2.30 -12.49
C GLY A 383 -33.70 2.01 -11.05
N TYR A 384 -33.68 0.75 -10.61
CA TYR A 384 -33.90 0.42 -9.20
C TYR A 384 -32.87 1.14 -8.30
N VAL A 385 -33.38 1.78 -7.24
CA VAL A 385 -32.54 2.55 -6.31
C VAL A 385 -32.36 1.81 -5.00
N PHE A 386 -31.13 1.37 -4.74
CA PHE A 386 -30.72 0.86 -3.44
C PHE A 386 -30.59 2.00 -2.44
N LEU A 387 -31.60 2.15 -1.59
CA LEU A 387 -31.63 3.20 -0.59
C LEU A 387 -30.55 2.96 0.49
N ALA A 388 -29.74 3.97 0.76
CA ALA A 388 -28.76 3.99 1.86
C ALA A 388 -29.48 4.15 3.22
N LYS A 389 -30.30 3.16 3.58
CA LYS A 389 -31.10 3.14 4.80
C LYS A 389 -30.91 1.84 5.56
N LYS A 390 -30.95 1.94 6.87
CA LYS A 390 -30.94 0.78 7.76
C LYS A 390 -32.20 -0.07 7.54
N LEU A 391 -32.03 -1.38 7.42
CA LEU A 391 -33.15 -2.31 7.30
C LEU A 391 -33.99 -2.37 8.59
N LYS A 392 -35.30 -2.60 8.43
CA LYS A 392 -36.22 -2.77 9.55
C LYS A 392 -35.79 -4.00 10.37
N GLY A 393 -35.68 -3.83 11.69
CA GLY A 393 -35.26 -4.91 12.59
C GLY A 393 -33.75 -5.10 12.73
N ALA A 394 -32.91 -4.31 12.04
CA ALA A 394 -31.46 -4.40 12.20
C ALA A 394 -31.02 -4.03 13.64
N LYS A 395 -30.33 -4.97 14.31
CA LYS A 395 -29.78 -4.80 15.65
C LYS A 395 -28.41 -4.13 15.55
N LEU A 396 -28.21 -3.04 16.29
CA LEU A 396 -26.92 -2.33 16.29
C LEU A 396 -25.89 -3.14 17.09
N PRO A 397 -24.63 -3.19 16.64
CA PRO A 397 -23.56 -3.71 17.47
C PRO A 397 -23.42 -2.85 18.75
N PRO A 398 -22.88 -3.41 19.84
CA PRO A 398 -22.63 -2.65 21.06
C PRO A 398 -21.69 -1.46 20.77
N ARG A 399 -21.92 -0.34 21.47
CA ARG A 399 -21.08 0.86 21.32
C ARG A 399 -19.70 0.59 21.89
N VAL A 400 -18.70 0.65 21.04
CA VAL A 400 -17.28 0.44 21.39
C VAL A 400 -16.60 1.75 21.84
N LEU A 401 -17.12 2.89 21.39
CA LEU A 401 -16.59 4.20 21.76
C LEU A 401 -16.99 4.55 23.19
N LYS A 402 -16.04 5.08 23.95
CA LYS A 402 -16.27 5.58 25.30
C LYS A 402 -17.32 6.70 25.24
N PRO A 403 -18.49 6.55 25.89
CA PRO A 403 -19.40 7.67 26.07
C PRO A 403 -18.68 8.82 26.77
N GLN A 404 -18.87 10.06 26.28
CA GLN A 404 -18.29 11.26 26.90
C GLN A 404 -18.94 11.56 28.26
N ASP A 405 -20.18 11.10 28.47
CA ASP A 405 -21.01 11.37 29.66
C ASP A 405 -20.89 10.29 30.76
N LEU A 406 -19.76 9.60 30.87
CA LEU A 406 -19.55 8.58 31.91
C LEU A 406 -19.14 9.21 33.24
N ASN A 407 -19.89 8.91 34.31
CA ASN A 407 -19.52 9.27 35.68
C ASN A 407 -18.16 8.70 36.10
N GLU A 408 -17.47 9.31 37.06
CA GLU A 408 -16.09 8.95 37.47
C GLU A 408 -15.90 7.47 37.85
N GLU A 409 -16.88 6.85 38.52
CA GLU A 409 -16.85 5.43 38.87
C GLU A 409 -17.00 4.53 37.63
N SER A 410 -17.90 4.90 36.72
CA SER A 410 -18.11 4.22 35.45
C SER A 410 -16.93 4.41 34.49
N HIS A 411 -16.16 5.49 34.68
CA HIS A 411 -14.91 5.78 33.96
C HIS A 411 -13.81 4.76 34.26
N ARG A 412 -13.75 4.24 35.49
CA ARG A 412 -12.73 3.28 35.95
C ARG A 412 -13.00 1.85 35.50
N SER A 413 -14.28 1.49 35.41
CA SER A 413 -14.74 0.15 34.98
C SER A 413 -14.88 0.01 33.47
N TRP A 414 -14.92 1.12 32.72
CA TRP A 414 -15.00 1.07 31.26
C TRP A 414 -13.76 0.41 30.64
N ARG A 415 -13.99 -0.50 29.70
CA ARG A 415 -12.96 -1.17 28.90
C ARG A 415 -13.35 -1.01 27.43
N PRO A 416 -12.46 -0.47 26.56
CA PRO A 416 -12.74 -0.43 25.13
C PRO A 416 -12.85 -1.85 24.60
N GLN A 417 -13.88 -2.12 23.80
CA GLN A 417 -13.98 -3.38 23.07
C GLN A 417 -13.09 -3.29 21.82
N ILE A 418 -11.80 -3.56 21.98
CA ILE A 418 -10.83 -3.45 20.87
C ILE A 418 -10.98 -4.67 19.95
N GLY A 419 -11.43 -4.44 18.71
CA GLY A 419 -11.43 -5.43 17.62
C GLY A 419 -12.82 -5.90 17.16
N MET A 420 -12.84 -6.66 16.04
CA MET A 420 -14.04 -7.24 15.43
C MET A 420 -14.48 -8.58 16.08
N ALA A 421 -13.90 -8.95 17.23
CA ALA A 421 -14.21 -10.21 17.89
C ALA A 421 -15.52 -10.11 18.71
N PRO A 422 -16.41 -11.12 18.66
CA PRO A 422 -17.58 -11.17 19.53
C PRO A 422 -17.15 -11.14 20.99
N SER A 423 -17.87 -10.40 21.83
CA SER A 423 -17.75 -10.49 23.29
C SER A 423 -18.00 -11.93 23.70
N THR A 424 -16.93 -12.68 24.00
CA THR A 424 -17.09 -13.94 24.74
C THR A 424 -17.32 -13.55 26.19
N THR A 425 -18.58 -13.31 26.54
CA THR A 425 -18.99 -13.08 27.92
C THR A 425 -18.69 -14.35 28.72
N ARG A 426 -17.45 -14.50 29.19
CA ARG A 426 -17.05 -15.56 30.11
C ARG A 426 -17.35 -15.05 31.51
N ALA A 427 -18.36 -15.62 32.15
CA ALA A 427 -18.59 -15.39 33.56
C ALA A 427 -17.35 -15.86 34.34
N SER A 428 -16.71 -14.97 35.09
CA SER A 428 -15.65 -15.32 36.04
C SER A 428 -16.21 -15.20 37.46
N LEU A 429 -15.98 -16.21 38.29
CA LEU A 429 -16.24 -16.09 39.72
C LEU A 429 -15.30 -15.04 40.32
N GLY A 430 -15.81 -14.15 41.17
CA GLY A 430 -14.96 -13.26 41.98
C GLY A 430 -14.08 -14.04 42.96
N ALA A 431 -13.14 -13.37 43.62
CA ALA A 431 -12.24 -14.01 44.61
C ALA A 431 -13.02 -14.73 45.73
N SER A 432 -14.16 -14.19 46.14
CA SER A 432 -15.07 -14.81 47.12
C SER A 432 -15.70 -16.11 46.59
N GLY A 433 -16.10 -16.13 45.32
CA GLY A 433 -16.65 -17.30 44.65
C GLY A 433 -15.60 -18.40 44.46
N HIS A 434 -14.35 -18.03 44.12
CA HIS A 434 -13.23 -18.97 44.06
C HIS A 434 -12.90 -19.58 45.43
N ARG A 435 -12.92 -18.78 46.49
CA ARG A 435 -12.75 -19.29 47.87
C ARG A 435 -13.83 -20.29 48.24
N MET A 436 -15.07 -20.01 47.86
CA MET A 436 -16.20 -20.90 48.17
C MET A 436 -16.11 -22.23 47.42
N VAL A 437 -15.78 -22.21 46.12
CA VAL A 437 -15.57 -23.45 45.34
C VAL A 437 -14.40 -24.26 45.88
N ASN A 438 -13.28 -23.62 46.22
CA ASN A 438 -12.15 -24.30 46.84
C ASN A 438 -12.46 -24.86 48.23
N HIS A 439 -13.48 -24.34 48.92
CA HIS A 439 -13.88 -24.83 50.24
C HIS A 439 -14.72 -26.12 50.17
N TYR A 440 -15.45 -26.33 49.08
CA TYR A 440 -16.38 -27.45 48.89
C TYR A 440 -15.86 -28.55 47.95
N VAL A 441 -14.76 -28.31 47.23
CA VAL A 441 -14.13 -29.31 46.35
C VAL A 441 -12.97 -29.99 47.10
N PRO A 442 -13.04 -31.29 47.42
CA PRO A 442 -11.95 -31.99 48.08
C PRO A 442 -10.74 -32.07 47.13
N GLN A 443 -9.59 -31.52 47.56
CA GLN A 443 -8.35 -31.61 46.82
C GLN A 443 -7.78 -33.04 46.96
N PRO A 444 -7.50 -33.79 45.88
CA PRO A 444 -6.85 -35.09 46.01
C PRO A 444 -5.40 -34.88 46.46
N GLN A 445 -5.00 -35.55 47.54
CA GLN A 445 -3.61 -35.63 48.00
C GLN A 445 -2.73 -36.22 46.90
N ALA A 446 -1.86 -35.41 46.29
CA ALA A 446 -0.77 -35.88 45.44
C ALA A 446 0.56 -35.26 45.88
N GLN A 447 1.33 -36.12 46.55
CA GLN A 447 2.79 -36.17 46.75
C GLN A 447 3.63 -34.93 46.40
N ARG A 448 4.28 -34.37 47.43
CA ARG A 448 5.47 -33.53 47.29
C ARG A 448 6.69 -34.40 46.99
N PRO A 449 7.58 -34.00 46.06
CA PRO A 449 8.99 -34.28 46.21
C PRO A 449 9.81 -32.99 46.39
N TYR A 450 10.67 -33.07 47.40
CA TYR A 450 11.84 -32.26 47.72
C TYR A 450 12.48 -31.51 46.54
N ARG A 451 12.74 -30.21 46.73
CA ARG A 451 13.83 -29.53 46.04
C ARG A 451 14.71 -28.81 47.04
N ASN A 452 15.99 -29.16 46.96
CA ASN A 452 17.07 -28.84 47.86
C ASN A 452 17.39 -27.34 47.89
N SER A 453 17.85 -26.89 49.05
CA SER A 453 18.33 -25.55 49.39
C SER A 453 19.71 -25.25 48.78
N ASN A 454 19.86 -24.03 48.23
CA ASN A 454 21.02 -23.13 48.33
C ASN A 454 20.73 -21.91 47.43
N SER A 455 20.36 -20.75 48.02
CA SER A 455 21.25 -19.60 48.32
C SER A 455 21.80 -18.95 47.03
N SER A 456 21.62 -17.68 46.67
CA SER A 456 21.08 -16.48 47.31
C SER A 456 20.74 -15.45 46.21
N SER A 457 19.73 -14.62 46.42
CA SER A 457 19.47 -13.38 45.65
C SER A 457 20.56 -12.32 45.97
N PRO A 458 20.65 -11.10 45.34
CA PRO A 458 19.62 -10.42 44.54
C PRO A 458 20.08 -9.50 43.36
N GLN A 459 19.06 -8.92 42.68
CA GLN A 459 19.01 -7.52 42.15
C GLN A 459 19.85 -7.18 40.88
N THR A 460 19.41 -6.45 39.84
CA THR A 460 18.17 -5.75 39.43
C THR A 460 18.37 -5.27 37.98
N TYR A 461 17.28 -4.89 37.27
CA TYR A 461 17.21 -4.11 36.02
C TYR A 461 17.85 -4.75 34.76
N GLY A 462 17.17 -4.99 33.65
CA GLY A 462 16.01 -4.30 33.08
C GLY A 462 16.38 -3.93 31.64
N GLY A 463 16.28 -4.88 30.70
CA GLY A 463 16.59 -4.68 29.28
C GLY A 463 15.70 -5.56 28.41
N ASN A 464 14.56 -5.01 27.98
CA ASN A 464 13.65 -5.68 27.06
C ASN A 464 14.22 -5.64 25.63
N ASN A 465 14.68 -6.79 25.14
CA ASN A 465 14.78 -7.07 23.71
C ASN A 465 13.59 -7.94 23.29
N TYR A 466 12.87 -7.47 22.28
CA TYR A 466 11.80 -8.20 21.61
C TYR A 466 12.39 -9.41 20.86
N SER A 467 11.88 -10.60 21.15
CA SER A 467 11.99 -11.76 20.26
C SER A 467 10.70 -12.58 20.29
N ASN A 468 10.18 -12.82 19.09
CA ASN A 468 9.07 -13.71 18.78
C ASN A 468 9.35 -15.13 19.26
N THR A 469 8.35 -15.79 19.83
CA THR A 469 8.25 -17.25 19.68
C THR A 469 6.80 -17.74 19.82
N TYR A 470 6.37 -18.48 18.81
CA TYR A 470 5.25 -19.39 18.83
C TYR A 470 5.36 -20.40 19.98
N THR A 471 4.24 -20.78 20.59
CA THR A 471 4.21 -22.05 21.34
C THR A 471 2.84 -22.71 21.26
N SER A 472 2.86 -23.91 20.69
CA SER A 472 1.90 -25.00 20.81
C SER A 472 1.62 -25.34 22.27
N GLY A 473 0.39 -25.74 22.59
CA GLY A 473 0.04 -26.21 23.93
C GLY A 473 -1.37 -26.78 24.03
N ASN A 474 -1.47 -28.09 23.80
CA ASN A 474 -2.60 -28.94 24.16
C ASN A 474 -3.09 -28.69 25.59
N TYR A 475 -4.40 -28.52 25.79
CA TYR A 475 -5.05 -28.83 27.06
C TYR A 475 -6.46 -29.41 26.84
N GLN A 476 -6.59 -30.71 27.11
CA GLN A 476 -7.85 -31.33 27.48
C GLN A 476 -8.37 -30.68 28.78
N ARG A 477 -9.58 -30.13 28.75
CA ARG A 477 -10.40 -29.92 29.95
C ARG A 477 -11.84 -30.28 29.64
N GLY A 478 -12.37 -31.23 30.42
CA GLY A 478 -13.74 -31.71 30.35
C GLY A 478 -14.73 -30.57 30.54
N LYS A 479 -15.76 -30.55 29.67
CA LYS A 479 -16.88 -29.63 29.74
C LYS A 479 -18.00 -30.28 30.54
N ILE A 480 -18.47 -29.59 31.58
CA ILE A 480 -19.82 -29.78 32.12
C ILE A 480 -20.69 -28.74 31.43
N ILE A 481 -21.69 -29.20 30.67
CA ILE A 481 -22.71 -28.38 30.02
C ILE A 481 -23.95 -28.44 30.92
N LEU A 482 -24.37 -27.30 31.46
CA LEU A 482 -25.72 -27.16 32.00
C LEU A 482 -26.55 -26.49 30.90
N LEU A 483 -27.56 -27.22 30.44
CA LEU A 483 -28.58 -26.74 29.52
C LEU A 483 -29.59 -25.88 30.30
N ASN A 484 -29.95 -24.74 29.71
CA ASN A 484 -31.29 -24.18 29.77
C ASN A 484 -31.65 -23.71 28.37
#